data_AF-A0A8T5UHP2-F1
#
_entry.id   AF-A0A8T5UHP2-F1
#
_cell.length_a   1.000
_cell.length_b   1.000
_cell.length_c   1.000
_cell.angle_alpha   90.00
_cell.angle_beta   90.00
_cell.angle_gamma   90.00
#
_symmetry.space_group_name_H-M   'P 1'
#
loop_
_entity.id
_entity.type
_entity.pdbx_description
1 polymer ?
#
loop_
_entity_poly.entity_id
_entity_poly.type
_entity_poly.pdbx_seq_one_letter_code
_entity_poly.pdbx_strand_id
1 'polypeptide(L)'
;MEKPKYVSTWRNKWITAGAGSIDDFIKTYENLVKMFKEWKEMGVKLYPDCSTGDDYAEFYTEDMDVAIKAGFTVTIGDDKDTVYLLTDTGKEVKVPKEKLKG
;
A
#
# COMPACT_ATOMS: atom_id res chain seq x y z
N MET A 1 20.52 -4.04 14.17
CA MET A 1 19.52 -4.75 13.35
C MET A 1 18.75 -3.69 12.61
N GLU A 2 18.69 -3.76 11.28
CA GLU A 2 17.87 -2.84 10.48
C GLU A 2 16.38 -3.07 10.82
N LYS A 3 15.57 -2.00 10.88
CA LYS A 3 14.13 -2.14 11.11
C LYS A 3 13.50 -2.82 9.90
N PRO A 4 12.50 -3.71 10.08
CA PRO A 4 11.80 -4.31 8.94
C PRO A 4 11.10 -3.22 8.13
N LYS A 5 11.20 -3.28 6.81
CA LYS A 5 10.44 -2.42 5.89
C LYS A 5 9.15 -3.14 5.54
N TYR A 6 8.01 -2.59 5.95
CA TYR A 6 6.70 -3.08 5.54
C TYR A 6 6.42 -2.60 4.13
N VAL A 7 6.10 -3.51 3.22
CA VAL A 7 5.98 -3.23 1.78
C VAL A 7 4.55 -3.41 1.29
N SER A 8 4.20 -2.68 0.24
CA SER A 8 2.98 -2.89 -0.53
C SER A 8 3.23 -2.68 -2.01
N THR A 9 2.82 -3.66 -2.81
CA THR A 9 2.83 -3.57 -4.26
C THR A 9 1.53 -2.91 -4.73
N TRP A 10 1.64 -1.72 -5.29
CA TRP A 10 0.54 -0.99 -5.88
C TRP A 10 0.50 -1.18 -7.39
N ARG A 11 -0.67 -1.54 -7.93
CA ARG A 11 -0.86 -1.73 -9.37
C ARG A 11 -1.31 -0.42 -10.02
N ASN A 12 -0.54 0.07 -11.00
CA ASN A 12 -0.87 1.29 -11.73
C ASN A 12 -1.69 1.02 -13.02
N LYS A 13 -1.93 -0.26 -13.34
CA LYS A 13 -2.67 -0.67 -14.53
C LYS A 13 -4.19 -0.53 -14.34
N TRP A 14 -4.90 -0.16 -15.42
CA TRP A 14 -6.36 -0.09 -15.48
C TRP A 14 -7.01 0.93 -14.51
N ILE A 15 -6.25 1.91 -14.02
CA ILE A 15 -6.72 2.94 -13.07
C ILE A 15 -8.03 3.61 -13.53
N THR A 16 -8.13 3.93 -14.83
CA THR A 16 -9.29 4.62 -15.42
C THR A 16 -10.16 3.70 -16.29
N ALA A 17 -10.06 2.38 -16.14
CA ALA A 17 -10.75 1.43 -17.03
C ALA A 17 -12.28 1.54 -17.01
N GLY A 18 -12.86 2.08 -15.93
CA GLY A 18 -14.31 2.33 -15.79
C GLY A 18 -14.75 3.76 -16.11
N ALA A 19 -13.84 4.64 -16.55
CA ALA A 19 -14.18 6.04 -16.80
C ALA A 19 -15.03 6.19 -18.06
N GLY A 20 -16.16 6.91 -17.95
CA GLY A 20 -17.07 7.20 -19.07
C GLY A 20 -16.93 8.61 -19.61
N SER A 21 -16.20 9.48 -18.91
CA SER A 21 -16.06 10.91 -19.21
C SER A 21 -14.68 11.45 -18.80
N ILE A 22 -14.30 12.63 -19.30
CA ILE A 22 -13.07 13.31 -18.87
C ILE A 22 -13.10 13.64 -17.37
N ASP A 23 -14.27 14.00 -16.84
CA ASP A 23 -14.43 14.30 -15.41
C ASP A 23 -14.12 13.07 -14.53
N ASP A 24 -14.45 11.86 -15.00
CA ASP A 24 -14.07 10.62 -14.30
C ASP A 24 -12.55 10.41 -14.29
N PHE A 25 -11.85 10.75 -15.38
CA PHE A 25 -10.38 10.73 -15.42
C PHE A 25 -9.81 11.69 -14.39
N ILE A 26 -10.25 12.95 -14.41
CA ILE A 26 -9.78 14.00 -13.48
C ILE A 26 -9.98 13.54 -12.04
N LYS A 27 -11.21 13.14 -11.69
CA LYS A 27 -11.54 12.68 -10.33
C LYS A 27 -10.68 11.51 -9.90
N THR A 28 -10.42 10.55 -10.79
CA THR A 28 -9.59 9.39 -10.48
C THR A 28 -8.15 9.82 -10.15
N TYR A 29 -7.55 10.67 -10.98
CA TYR A 29 -6.19 11.14 -10.74
C TYR A 29 -6.08 12.09 -9.54
N GLU A 30 -7.07 12.93 -9.28
CA GLU A 30 -7.10 13.77 -8.07
C GLU A 30 -7.11 12.93 -6.79
N ASN A 31 -7.91 11.87 -6.76
CA ASN A 31 -7.94 10.94 -5.62
C ASN A 31 -6.60 10.23 -5.42
N LEU A 32 -5.94 9.82 -6.50
CA LEU A 32 -4.60 9.22 -6.42
C LEU A 32 -3.56 10.21 -5.91
N VAL A 33 -3.57 11.44 -6.42
CA VAL A 33 -2.67 12.51 -5.94
C VAL A 33 -2.90 12.78 -4.46
N LYS A 34 -4.16 12.84 -4.02
CA LYS A 34 -4.50 12.99 -2.60
C LYS A 34 -3.92 11.85 -1.76
N MET A 35 -4.17 10.59 -2.16
CA MET A 35 -3.64 9.41 -1.47
C MET A 35 -2.10 9.46 -1.38
N PHE A 36 -1.40 9.75 -2.47
CA PHE A 36 0.06 9.81 -2.47
C PHE A 36 0.62 10.95 -1.62
N LYS A 37 -0.08 12.09 -1.53
CA LYS A 37 0.28 13.17 -0.62
C LYS A 37 0.14 12.73 0.84
N GLU A 38 -0.97 12.10 1.21
CA GLU A 38 -1.19 11.55 2.55
C GLU A 38 -0.12 10.51 2.91
N TRP A 39 0.19 9.60 1.99
CA TRP A 39 1.26 8.62 2.15
C TRP A 39 2.62 9.27 2.38
N LYS A 40 2.97 10.27 1.57
CA LYS A 40 4.22 11.03 1.72
C LYS A 40 4.29 11.73 3.08
N GLU A 41 3.21 12.37 3.52
CA GLU A 41 3.13 13.05 4.81
C GLU A 41 3.28 12.08 6.00
N MET A 42 2.76 10.85 5.88
CA MET A 42 2.92 9.80 6.89
C MET A 42 4.31 9.13 6.85
N GLY A 43 5.15 9.43 5.86
CA GLY A 43 6.50 8.88 5.74
C GLY A 43 6.61 7.60 4.91
N VAL A 44 5.59 7.26 4.12
CA VAL A 44 5.67 6.20 3.10
C VAL A 44 6.63 6.64 1.99
N LYS A 45 7.47 5.71 1.54
CA LYS A 45 8.50 5.94 0.51
C LYS A 45 8.31 4.99 -0.65
N LEU A 46 8.72 5.42 -1.85
CA LEU A 46 8.86 4.51 -2.99
C LEU A 46 10.11 3.64 -2.77
N TYR A 47 9.99 2.33 -3.03
CA TYR A 47 11.11 1.42 -2.89
C TYR A 47 12.14 1.64 -4.01
N PRO A 48 13.43 1.88 -3.69
CA PRO A 48 14.41 2.38 -4.66
C PRO A 48 14.83 1.37 -5.73
N ASP A 49 14.84 0.07 -5.41
CA ASP A 49 15.35 -0.99 -6.28
C ASP A 49 14.26 -1.85 -6.93
N CYS A 50 13.00 -1.46 -6.77
CA CYS A 50 11.90 -2.23 -7.31
C CYS A 50 11.67 -1.85 -8.76
N SER A 51 12.27 -2.64 -9.65
CA SER A 51 11.88 -2.78 -11.06
C SER A 51 10.51 -3.45 -11.19
N THR A 52 9.56 -3.12 -10.32
CA THR A 52 8.16 -3.46 -10.56
C THR A 52 7.85 -2.89 -11.94
N GLY A 53 7.65 -3.77 -12.92
CA GLY A 53 7.58 -3.39 -14.34
C GLY A 53 6.48 -2.38 -14.60
N ASP A 54 6.29 -1.96 -15.85
CA ASP A 54 5.42 -0.84 -16.26
C ASP A 54 4.03 -0.77 -15.55
N ASP A 55 3.50 -1.90 -15.09
CA ASP A 55 2.19 -2.08 -14.43
C ASP A 55 2.17 -1.96 -12.88
N TYR A 56 3.32 -1.86 -12.19
CA TYR A 56 3.41 -1.93 -10.73
C TYR A 56 4.42 -0.95 -10.13
N ALA A 57 4.19 -0.56 -8.88
CA ALA A 57 5.12 0.20 -8.04
C ALA A 57 5.17 -0.43 -6.64
N GLU A 58 6.34 -0.48 -6.01
CA GLU A 58 6.45 -0.92 -4.62
C GLU A 58 6.72 0.26 -3.68
N PHE A 59 5.97 0.31 -2.59
CA PHE A 59 6.10 1.32 -1.54
C PHE A 59 6.47 0.67 -0.21
N TYR A 60 7.14 1.40 0.66
CA TYR A 60 7.51 0.91 1.98
C TYR A 60 7.44 1.96 3.09
N THR A 61 7.36 1.47 4.32
CA THR A 61 7.56 2.22 5.56
C THR A 61 8.19 1.33 6.63
N GLU A 62 8.93 1.92 7.57
CA GLU A 62 9.49 1.20 8.73
C GLU A 62 8.58 1.29 9.96
N ASP A 63 7.45 1.99 9.84
CA ASP A 63 6.46 2.19 10.90
C ASP A 63 5.22 1.31 10.64
N MET A 64 4.91 0.42 11.59
CA MET A 64 3.77 -0.50 11.51
C MET A 64 2.44 0.25 11.51
N ASP A 65 2.30 1.31 12.31
CA ASP A 65 1.05 2.07 12.39
C ASP A 65 0.80 2.84 11.09
N VAL A 66 1.86 3.36 10.48
CA VAL A 66 1.80 3.95 9.13
C VAL A 66 1.42 2.89 8.10
N ALA A 67 2.02 1.69 8.13
CA ALA A 67 1.70 0.62 7.18
C ALA A 67 0.22 0.19 7.26
N ILE A 68 -0.31 0.06 8.49
CA ILE A 68 -1.72 -0.27 8.73
C ILE A 68 -2.61 0.85 8.20
N LYS A 69 -2.32 2.11 8.55
CA LYS A 69 -3.11 3.27 8.11
C LYS A 69 -3.06 3.49 6.59
N ALA A 70 -1.93 3.18 5.96
CA ALA A 70 -1.74 3.25 4.51
C ALA A 70 -2.41 2.08 3.76
N GLY A 71 -2.93 1.07 4.47
CA GLY A 71 -3.63 -0.06 3.87
C GLY A 71 -2.69 -1.11 3.26
N PHE A 72 -1.48 -1.28 3.80
CA PHE A 72 -0.53 -2.31 3.33
C PHE A 72 -0.92 -3.72 3.82
N THR A 73 -2.06 -3.82 4.48
CA THR A 73 -2.56 -5.03 5.10
C THR A 73 -3.08 -6.02 4.07
N VAL A 74 -2.77 -7.29 4.28
CA VAL A 74 -3.24 -8.40 3.44
C VAL A 74 -3.88 -9.49 4.30
N THR A 75 -4.81 -10.23 3.70
CA THR A 75 -5.28 -11.51 4.23
C THR A 75 -4.58 -12.62 3.46
N ILE A 76 -4.22 -13.70 4.15
CA ILE A 76 -3.42 -14.79 3.58
C ILE A 76 -4.20 -16.09 3.75
N GLY A 77 -4.33 -16.85 2.66
CA GLY A 77 -5.16 -18.05 2.61
C GLY A 77 -6.65 -17.73 2.76
N ASP A 78 -7.39 -18.70 3.31
CA ASP A 78 -8.85 -18.59 3.48
C ASP A 78 -9.26 -17.92 4.81
N ASP A 79 -8.30 -17.62 5.69
CA ASP A 79 -8.56 -16.94 6.96
C ASP A 79 -8.72 -15.42 6.75
N LYS A 80 -9.98 -14.99 6.61
CA LYS A 80 -10.34 -13.57 6.45
C LYS A 80 -10.25 -12.77 7.75
N ASP A 81 -10.09 -13.43 8.90
CA ASP A 81 -10.09 -12.79 10.22
C ASP A 81 -8.68 -12.40 10.67
N THR A 82 -7.65 -12.94 10.01
CA THR A 82 -6.25 -12.60 10.31
C THR A 82 -5.65 -11.73 9.22
N VAL A 83 -5.15 -10.57 9.65
CA VAL A 83 -4.50 -9.58 8.81
C VAL A 83 -2.99 -9.59 9.05
N TYR A 84 -2.23 -9.46 7.98
CA TYR A 84 -0.78 -9.44 7.99
C TYR A 84 -0.25 -8.18 7.30
N LEU A 85 0.97 -7.79 7.67
CA LEU A 85 1.85 -6.96 6.86
C LEU A 85 2.93 -7.84 6.26
N LEU A 86 3.34 -7.52 5.03
CA LEU A 86 4.50 -8.13 4.40
C LEU A 86 5.72 -7.25 4.59
N THR A 87 6.87 -7.87 4.79
CA THR A 87 8.16 -7.17 4.78
C THR A 87 8.87 -7.32 3.44
N ASP A 88 9.84 -6.46 3.17
CA ASP A 88 10.76 -6.55 2.02
C ASP A 88 11.50 -7.90 1.93
N THR A 89 11.65 -8.61 3.05
CA THR A 89 12.22 -9.97 3.09
C THR A 89 11.20 -11.10 2.81
N GLY A 90 9.94 -10.76 2.52
CA GLY A 90 8.85 -11.71 2.33
C GLY A 90 8.28 -12.28 3.63
N LYS A 91 8.75 -11.82 4.80
CA LYS A 91 8.19 -12.26 6.10
C LYS A 91 6.80 -11.66 6.32
N GLU A 92 5.89 -12.51 6.77
CA GLU A 92 4.55 -12.16 7.24
C GLU A 92 4.57 -11.72 8.70
N VAL A 93 3.98 -10.57 8.99
CA VAL A 93 3.87 -10.01 10.34
C VAL A 93 2.40 -9.87 10.67
N LYS A 94 1.91 -10.70 11.59
CA LYS A 94 0.51 -10.65 12.05
C LYS A 94 0.22 -9.28 12.68
N VAL A 95 -0.83 -8.63 12.21
CA VAL A 95 -1.29 -7.35 12.75
C VAL A 95 -2.06 -7.60 14.06
N PRO A 96 -1.71 -6.91 15.16
CA PRO A 96 -2.46 -7.01 16.41
C PRO A 96 -3.89 -6.51 16.23
N LYS A 97 -4.89 -7.24 16.76
CA LYS A 97 -6.32 -6.93 16.55
C LYS A 97 -6.71 -5.55 17.08
N GLU A 98 -6.03 -5.08 18.11
CA GLU A 98 -6.19 -3.75 18.71
C GLU A 98 -5.81 -2.61 17.75
N LYS A 99 -4.89 -2.86 16.80
CA LYS A 99 -4.47 -1.87 15.80
C LYS A 99 -5.38 -1.82 14.58
N LEU A 100 -6.28 -2.80 14.42
CA LEU A 100 -7.25 -2.86 13.32
C LEU A 100 -8.55 -2.08 13.59
N LYS A 101 -8.74 -1.56 14.82
CA LYS A 101 -9.97 -0.85 15.24
C LYS A 101 -9.85 0.68 15.20
N GLY A 102 -8.78 1.19 14.61
CA GLY A 102 -8.50 2.63 14.48
C GLY A 102 -9.14 3.26 13.25
#